data_AF-A0A8H3XN85-F1
#
_entry.id   AF-A0A8H3XN85-F1
#
_cell.length_a   1.000
_cell.length_b   1.000
_cell.length_c   1.000
_cell.angle_alpha   90.00
_cell.angle_beta   90.00
_cell.angle_gamma   90.00
#
_symmetry.space_group_name_H-M   'P 1'
#
loop_
_entity.id
_entity.type
_entity.pdbx_description
1 polymer ?
#
loop_
_entity_poly.entity_id
_entity_poly.type
_entity_poly.pdbx_seq_one_letter_code
_entity_poly.pdbx_strand_id
1 'polypeptide(L)'
;MFFKSLLSVPIRRSSFACQNRSNYFTNGGPALKTLSTQPQTRSQATLTRRLQATLENRRQQGRLIEPAAPEKIAQMVDFGSNDTLSLNSSGVLRKAFFEELAKHPKFDVGSRSTRIFEGTTQYLSDVESHIAQFHRAESALFFPSGYEANVAIWSTIPQPGDVVIYDEYIHASIHDGMRQGRAITMMFSHNDCNSLRKRLIEVREKYPALAHGDQTVFIALESFYSMDADLAPVHEILKLTKEILPHGNTVFSIDEAHSNGLVGQNGSGYVCHYGLEKEFAIRLHTCGKGLGSTGAAVLVNPTVRFYLINYSRGMIFSTAPAFPTLAAVKAGYNILASNEGEDVSRKSRKTKTNGVS
;
A
#
# COMPACT_ATOMS: atom_id res chain seq x y z
N MET A 1 -15.74 23.89 -24.76
CA MET A 1 -15.99 23.21 -26.06
C MET A 1 -14.68 23.10 -26.86
N PHE A 2 -13.65 22.46 -26.28
CA PHE A 2 -12.37 22.11 -26.90
C PHE A 2 -11.68 21.16 -25.92
N PHE A 3 -12.03 19.86 -25.96
CA PHE A 3 -11.29 18.74 -25.34
C PHE A 3 -12.04 17.43 -25.69
N LYS A 4 -12.20 17.19 -26.99
CA LYS A 4 -12.64 15.90 -27.57
C LYS A 4 -11.97 15.77 -28.93
N SER A 5 -10.66 15.56 -28.94
CA SER A 5 -9.90 15.08 -30.10
C SER A 5 -8.45 14.92 -29.65
N LEU A 6 -8.05 13.67 -29.40
CA LEU A 6 -6.68 13.11 -29.38
C LEU A 6 -6.65 11.97 -28.38
N LEU A 7 -6.91 10.75 -28.89
CA LEU A 7 -6.26 9.47 -28.52
C LEU A 7 -7.08 8.30 -29.06
N SER A 8 -7.14 8.23 -30.39
CA SER A 8 -7.42 6.99 -31.12
C SER A 8 -6.21 6.73 -31.99
N VAL A 9 -5.22 6.02 -31.42
CA VAL A 9 -4.10 5.43 -32.16
C VAL A 9 -4.08 3.93 -31.84
N PRO A 10 -4.32 3.04 -32.81
CA PRO A 10 -4.25 1.61 -32.59
C PRO A 10 -2.79 1.15 -32.53
N ILE A 11 -2.37 0.56 -31.42
CA ILE A 11 -1.06 -0.11 -31.33
C ILE A 11 -1.16 -1.41 -32.13
N ARG A 12 -0.52 -1.42 -33.31
CA ARG A 12 -0.28 -2.64 -34.10
C ARG A 12 0.62 -3.58 -33.30
N ARG A 13 0.15 -4.82 -33.10
CA ARG A 13 0.99 -5.95 -32.68
C ARG A 13 2.04 -6.22 -33.76
N SER A 14 3.30 -5.89 -33.50
CA SER A 14 4.43 -6.38 -34.31
C SER A 14 4.92 -7.70 -33.73
N SER A 15 4.53 -8.78 -34.38
CA SER A 15 5.15 -10.10 -34.28
C SER A 15 6.59 -10.03 -34.79
N PHE A 16 7.58 -10.05 -33.89
CA PHE A 16 8.95 -10.38 -34.27
C PHE A 16 9.16 -11.88 -34.10
N ALA A 17 9.19 -12.56 -35.25
CA ALA A 17 9.64 -13.94 -35.38
C ALA A 17 11.13 -14.00 -35.01
N CYS A 18 11.47 -14.73 -33.95
CA CYS A 18 12.86 -15.08 -33.68
C CYS A 18 13.16 -16.41 -34.36
N GLN A 19 13.91 -16.35 -35.46
CA GLN A 19 14.44 -17.49 -36.17
C GLN A 19 15.45 -18.25 -35.30
N ASN A 20 15.32 -19.57 -35.31
CA ASN A 20 16.32 -20.53 -34.87
C ASN A 20 17.74 -20.16 -35.35
N ARG A 21 18.65 -19.91 -34.41
CA ARG A 21 20.07 -20.27 -34.58
C ARG A 21 20.60 -20.91 -33.31
N SER A 22 20.80 -22.21 -33.44
CA SER A 22 21.63 -23.06 -32.60
C SER A 22 23.11 -22.65 -32.71
N ASN A 23 23.80 -22.79 -31.59
CA ASN A 23 25.25 -22.99 -31.40
C ASN A 23 26.01 -21.86 -30.68
N TYR A 24 26.86 -22.33 -29.75
CA TYR A 24 27.91 -21.66 -28.97
C TYR A 24 27.47 -21.04 -27.63
N PHE A 25 27.47 -21.82 -26.55
CA PHE A 25 28.63 -21.92 -25.64
C PHE A 25 28.32 -22.85 -24.46
N THR A 26 29.01 -23.99 -24.43
CA THR A 26 29.25 -24.81 -23.25
C THR A 26 30.28 -24.13 -22.35
N ASN A 27 29.98 -23.96 -21.05
CA ASN A 27 30.85 -24.31 -19.91
C ASN A 27 30.48 -23.56 -18.61
N GLY A 28 30.21 -24.34 -17.55
CA GLY A 28 30.72 -24.06 -16.20
C GLY A 28 29.94 -23.09 -15.29
N GLY A 29 28.74 -23.47 -14.84
CA GLY A 29 28.20 -22.98 -13.56
C GLY A 29 28.68 -23.89 -12.40
N PRO A 30 28.95 -23.38 -11.19
CA PRO A 30 29.51 -24.18 -10.11
C PRO A 30 28.52 -25.28 -9.72
N ALA A 31 28.99 -26.53 -9.79
CA ALA A 31 28.30 -27.70 -9.29
C ALA A 31 27.87 -27.44 -7.83
N LEU A 32 26.56 -27.59 -7.58
CA LEU A 32 26.01 -27.75 -6.23
C LEU A 32 26.85 -28.81 -5.51
N LYS A 33 27.71 -28.36 -4.60
CA LYS A 33 28.40 -29.25 -3.67
C LYS A 33 27.31 -30.07 -2.98
N THR A 34 27.38 -31.37 -3.17
CA THR A 34 26.54 -32.39 -2.59
C THR A 34 26.58 -32.27 -1.07
N LEU A 35 25.62 -31.53 -0.52
CA LEU A 35 25.23 -31.66 0.88
C LEU A 35 24.80 -33.11 1.11
N SER A 36 25.43 -33.74 2.09
CA SER A 36 25.21 -35.14 2.48
C SER A 36 23.72 -35.49 2.50
N THR A 37 23.31 -36.43 1.66
CA THR A 37 21.94 -36.94 1.61
C THR A 37 21.69 -37.84 2.81
N GLN A 38 21.22 -37.26 3.91
CA GLN A 38 20.46 -38.06 4.87
C GLN A 38 19.16 -38.55 4.19
N PRO A 39 18.70 -39.79 4.46
CA PRO A 39 17.48 -40.30 3.85
C PRO A 39 16.29 -39.44 4.27
N GLN A 40 15.74 -38.65 3.32
CA GLN A 40 14.53 -37.87 3.55
C GLN A 40 13.38 -38.82 3.89
N THR A 41 12.63 -38.48 4.94
CA THR A 41 11.45 -39.23 5.33
C THR A 41 10.42 -39.25 4.18
N ARG A 42 9.63 -40.33 4.05
CA ARG A 42 8.63 -40.50 2.97
C ARG A 42 7.64 -39.31 2.88
N SER A 43 7.37 -38.65 4.00
CA SER A 43 6.52 -37.45 4.09
C SER A 43 7.19 -36.21 3.47
N GLN A 44 8.47 -35.96 3.77
CA GLN A 44 9.24 -34.87 3.15
C GLN A 44 9.35 -35.05 1.63
N ALA A 45 9.61 -36.28 1.17
CA ALA A 45 9.67 -36.59 -0.26
C ALA A 45 8.32 -36.33 -0.97
N THR A 46 7.20 -36.66 -0.31
CA THR A 46 5.87 -36.44 -0.86
C THR A 46 5.52 -34.95 -0.97
N LEU A 47 5.83 -34.16 0.07
CA LEU A 47 5.63 -32.71 0.06
C LEU A 47 6.43 -32.06 -1.07
N THR A 48 7.73 -32.33 -1.13
CA THR A 48 8.63 -31.76 -2.13
C THR A 48 8.15 -32.06 -3.54
N ARG A 49 7.76 -33.30 -3.83
CA ARG A 49 7.24 -33.69 -5.14
C ARG A 49 5.97 -32.90 -5.52
N ARG A 50 5.04 -32.71 -4.58
CA ARG A 50 3.81 -31.94 -4.85
C ARG A 50 4.11 -30.46 -5.11
N LEU A 51 4.98 -29.85 -4.31
CA LEU A 51 5.40 -28.46 -4.49
C LEU A 51 6.14 -28.26 -5.81
N GLN A 52 7.04 -29.17 -6.17
CA GLN A 52 7.74 -29.17 -7.46
C GLN A 52 6.76 -29.22 -8.63
N ALA A 53 5.74 -30.06 -8.58
CA ALA A 53 4.71 -30.12 -9.62
C ALA A 53 3.97 -28.78 -9.77
N THR A 54 3.67 -28.09 -8.68
CA THR A 54 3.04 -26.75 -8.72
C THR A 54 3.99 -25.68 -9.27
N LEU A 55 5.27 -25.71 -8.89
CA LEU A 55 6.29 -24.79 -9.43
C LEU A 55 6.53 -25.03 -10.92
N GLU A 56 6.55 -26.29 -11.36
CA GLU A 56 6.69 -26.65 -12.76
C GLU A 56 5.49 -26.19 -13.59
N ASN A 57 4.27 -26.31 -13.05
CA ASN A 57 3.09 -25.73 -13.70
C ASN A 57 3.23 -24.20 -13.86
N ARG A 58 3.70 -23.48 -12.84
CA ARG A 58 3.99 -22.04 -12.96
C ARG A 58 5.09 -21.76 -14.00
N ARG A 59 6.12 -22.60 -14.07
CA ARG A 59 7.20 -22.48 -15.07
C ARG A 59 6.65 -22.64 -16.49
N GLN A 60 5.82 -23.65 -16.72
CA GLN A 60 5.18 -23.90 -18.03
C GLN A 60 4.23 -22.77 -18.44
N GLN A 61 3.60 -22.10 -17.47
CA GLN A 61 2.77 -20.91 -17.72
C GLN A 61 3.57 -19.61 -17.87
N GLY A 62 4.90 -19.63 -17.72
CA GLY A 62 5.74 -18.43 -17.72
C GLY A 62 5.52 -17.50 -16.52
N ARG A 63 4.99 -18.02 -15.40
CA ARG A 63 4.67 -17.26 -14.18
C ARG A 63 5.56 -17.61 -12.99
N LEU A 64 6.57 -18.46 -13.19
CA LEU A 64 7.55 -18.74 -12.15
C LEU A 64 8.44 -17.51 -11.97
N ILE A 65 8.50 -16.99 -10.75
CA ILE A 65 9.33 -15.83 -10.42
C ILE A 65 10.62 -16.36 -9.81
N GLU A 66 11.74 -16.02 -10.43
CA GLU A 66 13.08 -16.25 -9.90
C GLU A 66 13.73 -14.88 -9.68
N PRO A 67 13.95 -14.45 -8.42
CA PRO A 67 14.62 -13.18 -8.15
C PRO A 67 16.00 -13.15 -8.81
N ALA A 68 16.33 -12.03 -9.47
CA ALA A 68 17.66 -11.88 -10.04
C ALA A 68 18.73 -11.86 -8.93
N ALA A 69 19.90 -12.42 -9.23
CA ALA A 69 21.03 -12.44 -8.31
C ALA A 69 21.41 -10.99 -7.90
N PRO A 70 21.69 -10.73 -6.61
CA PRO A 70 22.01 -9.38 -6.12
C PRO A 70 23.17 -8.71 -6.89
N GLU A 71 24.20 -9.49 -7.26
CA GLU A 71 25.37 -9.00 -7.98
C GLU A 71 25.01 -8.50 -9.39
N LYS A 72 24.02 -9.15 -10.01
CA LYS A 72 23.51 -8.75 -11.32
C LYS A 72 22.69 -7.47 -11.23
N ILE A 73 21.87 -7.32 -10.19
CA ILE A 73 21.06 -6.11 -9.97
C ILE A 73 21.96 -4.91 -9.65
N ALA A 74 23.01 -5.09 -8.87
CA ALA A 74 23.91 -4.01 -8.45
C ALA A 74 24.60 -3.27 -9.62
N GLN A 75 24.71 -3.89 -10.79
CA GLN A 75 25.31 -3.31 -12.00
C GLN A 75 24.27 -2.69 -12.95
N MET A 76 22.98 -2.72 -12.59
CA MET A 76 21.89 -2.22 -13.42
C MET A 76 21.46 -0.81 -13.01
N VAL A 77 20.87 -0.09 -13.97
CA VAL A 77 20.14 1.15 -13.69
C VAL A 77 18.77 0.78 -13.13
N ASP A 78 18.41 1.37 -12.01
CA ASP A 78 17.14 1.11 -11.33
C ASP A 78 15.99 1.91 -11.94
N PHE A 79 15.10 1.22 -12.65
CA PHE A 79 13.82 1.74 -13.15
C PHE A 79 12.60 1.07 -12.48
N GLY A 80 12.84 0.19 -11.50
CA GLY A 80 11.80 -0.70 -10.95
C GLY A 80 11.53 -0.49 -9.47
N SER A 81 12.38 0.24 -8.74
CA SER A 81 12.15 0.47 -7.32
C SER A 81 11.00 1.45 -7.07
N ASN A 82 10.40 1.29 -5.89
CA ASN A 82 9.43 2.22 -5.36
C ASN A 82 10.07 3.35 -4.53
N ASP A 83 11.40 3.56 -4.60
CA ASP A 83 12.08 4.72 -3.99
C ASP A 83 11.81 5.97 -4.85
N THR A 84 10.53 6.37 -4.94
CA THR A 84 10.02 7.30 -5.94
C THR A 84 10.60 8.71 -5.83
N LEU A 85 11.05 9.11 -4.65
CA LEU A 85 11.77 10.36 -4.41
C LEU A 85 13.29 10.18 -4.34
N SER A 86 13.79 8.97 -4.54
CA SER A 86 15.21 8.63 -4.48
C SER A 86 15.87 8.98 -3.14
N LEU A 87 15.12 8.90 -2.03
CA LEU A 87 15.62 9.30 -0.71
C LEU A 87 16.63 8.28 -0.16
N ASN A 88 16.48 7.00 -0.53
CA ASN A 88 17.49 5.99 -0.20
C ASN A 88 18.69 6.08 -1.11
N SER A 89 18.47 6.08 -2.43
CA SER A 89 19.54 6.04 -3.42
C SER A 89 20.43 7.28 -3.37
N SER A 90 19.88 8.46 -3.04
CA SER A 90 20.65 9.69 -2.81
C SER A 90 21.41 9.73 -1.47
N GLY A 91 21.06 8.86 -0.51
CA GLY A 91 21.64 8.86 0.84
C GLY A 91 21.10 9.95 1.78
N VAL A 92 20.16 10.78 1.33
CA VAL A 92 19.55 11.85 2.15
C VAL A 92 18.85 11.25 3.37
N LEU A 93 18.06 10.20 3.19
CA LEU A 93 17.39 9.52 4.31
C LEU A 93 18.39 8.91 5.29
N ARG A 94 19.50 8.35 4.80
CA ARG A 94 20.53 7.74 5.62
C ARG A 94 21.18 8.76 6.56
N LYS A 95 21.46 9.97 6.06
CA LYS A 95 22.01 11.06 6.86
C LYS A 95 21.02 11.48 7.96
N ALA A 96 19.78 11.77 7.60
CA ALA A 96 18.75 12.18 8.56
C ALA A 96 18.44 11.09 9.60
N PHE A 97 18.49 9.82 9.19
CA PHE A 97 18.36 8.68 10.09
C PHE A 97 19.48 8.63 11.13
N PHE A 98 20.76 8.80 10.72
CA PHE A 98 21.88 8.83 11.67
C PHE A 98 21.79 10.01 12.63
N GLU A 99 21.34 11.18 12.17
CA GLU A 99 21.09 12.33 13.02
C GLU A 99 20.00 12.05 14.06
N GLU A 100 18.93 11.35 13.68
CA GLU A 100 17.87 10.95 14.62
C GLU A 100 18.37 9.91 15.63
N LEU A 101 19.16 8.92 15.20
CA LEU A 101 19.79 7.97 16.13
C LEU A 101 20.69 8.66 17.16
N ALA A 102 21.47 9.66 16.73
CA ALA A 102 22.39 10.40 17.59
C ALA A 102 21.67 11.17 18.72
N LYS A 103 20.40 11.55 18.53
CA LYS A 103 19.57 12.18 19.57
C LYS A 103 19.14 11.20 20.67
N HIS A 104 19.21 9.91 20.41
CA HIS A 104 18.72 8.86 21.31
C HIS A 104 19.79 7.80 21.61
N PRO A 105 20.97 8.15 22.17
CA PRO A 105 22.13 7.23 22.28
C PRO A 105 21.91 5.97 23.14
N LYS A 106 20.79 5.87 23.86
CA LYS A 106 20.42 4.73 24.73
C LYS A 106 19.16 4.00 24.23
N PHE A 107 18.91 4.00 22.92
CA PHE A 107 17.75 3.32 22.35
C PHE A 107 17.90 1.78 22.39
N ASP A 108 16.78 1.08 22.50
CA ASP A 108 16.72 -0.37 22.30
C ASP A 108 16.52 -0.70 20.81
N VAL A 109 17.30 -1.66 20.29
CA VAL A 109 17.25 -2.03 18.86
C VAL A 109 15.94 -2.70 18.48
N GLY A 110 15.37 -3.53 19.36
CA GLY A 110 14.13 -4.26 19.12
C GLY A 110 13.06 -3.88 20.11
N SER A 111 11.79 -3.94 19.69
CA SER A 111 10.69 -3.91 20.65
C SER A 111 10.64 -5.23 21.41
N ARG A 112 10.39 -5.15 22.72
CA ARG A 112 10.42 -6.29 23.64
C ARG A 112 9.04 -6.93 23.84
N SER A 113 7.99 -6.33 23.26
CA SER A 113 6.62 -6.79 23.45
C SER A 113 5.69 -6.29 22.32
N THR A 114 4.44 -6.75 22.35
CA THR A 114 3.38 -6.30 21.43
C THR A 114 2.79 -4.96 21.90
N ARG A 115 1.98 -4.30 21.06
CA ARG A 115 1.41 -2.98 21.35
C ARG A 115 0.50 -2.95 22.59
N ILE A 116 -0.13 -4.08 22.92
CA ILE A 116 -1.10 -4.19 24.03
C ILE A 116 -0.42 -4.27 25.39
N PHE A 117 0.81 -4.78 25.44
CA PHE A 117 1.60 -4.84 26.65
C PHE A 117 2.63 -3.70 26.64
N GLU A 118 3.89 -4.01 26.88
CA GLU A 118 4.97 -3.01 27.05
C GLU A 118 5.56 -2.51 25.72
N GLY A 119 4.98 -2.87 24.58
CA GLY A 119 5.51 -2.51 23.25
C GLY A 119 5.14 -1.11 22.77
N THR A 120 4.18 -0.43 23.43
CA THR A 120 3.86 0.96 23.12
C THR A 120 4.78 1.91 23.88
N THR A 121 5.86 2.33 23.22
CA THR A 121 6.83 3.29 23.78
C THR A 121 6.36 4.74 23.59
N GLN A 122 6.94 5.66 24.37
CA GLN A 122 6.71 7.10 24.17
C GLN A 122 7.13 7.54 22.77
N TYR A 123 8.29 7.07 22.28
CA TYR A 123 8.78 7.42 20.95
C TYR A 123 7.82 7.00 19.83
N LEU A 124 7.23 5.80 19.93
CA LEU A 124 6.21 5.34 18.99
C LEU A 124 4.97 6.25 19.04
N SER A 125 4.53 6.63 20.23
CA SER A 125 3.39 7.55 20.39
C SER A 125 3.69 8.92 19.79
N ASP A 126 4.89 9.45 19.99
CA ASP A 126 5.31 10.74 19.42
C ASP A 126 5.36 10.69 17.88
N VAL A 127 5.86 9.59 17.31
CA VAL A 127 5.85 9.38 15.85
C VAL A 127 4.42 9.30 15.32
N GLU A 128 3.53 8.56 15.96
CA GLU A 128 2.11 8.51 15.55
C GLU A 128 1.45 9.89 15.62
N SER A 129 1.69 10.66 16.68
CA SER A 129 1.20 12.04 16.79
C SER A 129 1.76 12.95 15.70
N HIS A 130 3.05 12.84 15.39
CA HIS A 130 3.68 13.60 14.32
C HIS A 130 3.07 13.29 12.95
N ILE A 131 2.86 12.01 12.65
CA ILE A 131 2.23 11.56 11.40
C ILE A 131 0.78 12.07 11.30
N ALA A 132 0.01 11.98 12.39
CA ALA A 132 -1.36 12.49 12.43
C ALA A 132 -1.40 14.00 12.12
N GLN A 133 -0.51 14.78 12.72
CA GLN A 133 -0.40 16.22 12.46
C GLN A 133 -0.02 16.50 11.01
N PHE A 134 0.97 15.79 10.47
CA PHE A 134 1.45 15.96 9.09
C PHE A 134 0.33 15.76 8.06
N HIS A 135 -0.54 14.77 8.28
CA HIS A 135 -1.66 14.46 7.39
C HIS A 135 -3.00 15.04 7.84
N ARG A 136 -3.00 15.97 8.81
CA ARG A 136 -4.21 16.62 9.35
C ARG A 136 -5.30 15.60 9.73
N ALA A 137 -4.91 14.60 10.52
CA ALA A 137 -5.77 13.57 11.06
C ALA A 137 -5.92 13.71 12.58
N GLU A 138 -7.01 13.19 13.13
CA GLU A 138 -7.22 13.17 14.58
C GLU A 138 -6.24 12.21 15.28
N SER A 139 -5.93 11.08 14.65
CA SER A 139 -4.95 10.14 15.16
C SER A 139 -4.31 9.33 14.03
N ALA A 140 -3.16 8.74 14.33
CA ALA A 140 -2.51 7.76 13.47
C ALA A 140 -2.19 6.49 14.27
N LEU A 141 -2.15 5.37 13.56
CA LEU A 141 -1.74 4.08 14.09
C LEU A 141 -0.73 3.44 13.14
N PHE A 142 0.47 3.15 13.64
CA PHE A 142 1.55 2.63 12.82
C PHE A 142 1.52 1.09 12.73
N PHE A 143 1.75 0.58 11.53
CA PHE A 143 1.85 -0.84 11.19
C PHE A 143 3.19 -1.16 10.50
N PRO A 144 3.73 -2.38 10.68
CA PRO A 144 4.98 -2.81 10.04
C PRO A 144 4.98 -2.81 8.50
N SER A 145 3.81 -2.86 7.86
CA SER A 145 3.68 -2.70 6.41
C SER A 145 2.31 -2.18 5.99
N GLY A 146 2.21 -1.66 4.75
CA GLY A 146 0.92 -1.30 4.15
C GLY A 146 0.00 -2.51 3.93
N TYR A 147 0.58 -3.68 3.67
CA TYR A 147 -0.18 -4.93 3.55
C TYR A 147 -0.89 -5.25 4.87
N GLU A 148 -0.14 -5.27 5.99
CA GLU A 148 -0.70 -5.56 7.31
C GLU A 148 -1.72 -4.52 7.76
N ALA A 149 -1.48 -3.24 7.46
CA ALA A 149 -2.43 -2.16 7.73
C ALA A 149 -3.76 -2.38 6.99
N ASN A 150 -3.73 -2.69 5.69
CA ASN A 150 -4.93 -2.99 4.92
C ASN A 150 -5.65 -4.24 5.44
N VAL A 151 -4.92 -5.32 5.70
CA VAL A 151 -5.51 -6.53 6.27
C VAL A 151 -6.18 -6.21 7.61
N ALA A 152 -5.55 -5.42 8.48
CA ALA A 152 -6.12 -5.01 9.76
C ALA A 152 -7.41 -4.19 9.59
N ILE A 153 -7.41 -3.18 8.70
CA ILE A 153 -8.59 -2.35 8.42
C ILE A 153 -9.77 -3.24 8.02
N TRP A 154 -9.59 -4.04 6.97
CA TRP A 154 -10.71 -4.71 6.30
C TRP A 154 -11.15 -6.02 6.95
N SER A 155 -10.30 -6.64 7.77
CA SER A 155 -10.68 -7.81 8.59
C SER A 155 -11.37 -7.43 9.89
N THR A 156 -11.18 -6.19 10.37
CA THR A 156 -11.53 -5.81 11.76
C THR A 156 -12.62 -4.75 11.80
N ILE A 157 -12.54 -3.68 10.99
CA ILE A 157 -13.45 -2.54 11.10
C ILE A 157 -14.86 -2.87 10.61
N PRO A 158 -15.07 -3.38 9.37
CA PRO A 158 -16.41 -3.72 8.89
C PRO A 158 -17.03 -4.85 9.74
N GLN A 159 -18.26 -4.62 10.20
CA GLN A 159 -19.00 -5.56 11.07
C GLN A 159 -20.03 -6.38 10.28
N PRO A 160 -20.54 -7.49 10.87
CA PRO A 160 -21.64 -8.24 10.28
C PRO A 160 -22.84 -7.33 9.98
N GLY A 161 -23.32 -7.39 8.74
CA GLY A 161 -24.42 -6.55 8.23
C GLY A 161 -23.98 -5.28 7.53
N ASP A 162 -22.72 -4.85 7.70
CA ASP A 162 -22.16 -3.80 6.86
C ASP A 162 -21.89 -4.30 5.43
N VAL A 163 -21.77 -3.35 4.50
CA VAL A 163 -21.35 -3.62 3.12
C VAL A 163 -20.08 -2.84 2.80
N VAL A 164 -19.10 -3.51 2.18
CA VAL A 164 -17.92 -2.89 1.57
C VAL A 164 -18.10 -2.87 0.06
N ILE A 165 -18.28 -1.70 -0.52
CA ILE A 165 -18.24 -1.47 -1.95
C ILE A 165 -16.82 -1.03 -2.32
N TYR A 166 -16.19 -1.72 -3.27
CA TYR A 166 -14.78 -1.50 -3.59
C TYR A 166 -14.52 -1.47 -5.09
N ASP A 167 -13.51 -0.69 -5.49
CA ASP A 167 -13.07 -0.58 -6.88
C ASP A 167 -12.42 -1.88 -7.37
N GLU A 168 -12.67 -2.30 -8.60
CA GLU A 168 -12.13 -3.54 -9.18
C GLU A 168 -10.61 -3.71 -9.04
N TYR A 169 -9.83 -2.61 -9.04
CA TYR A 169 -8.38 -2.64 -9.03
C TYR A 169 -7.74 -2.31 -7.68
N ILE A 170 -8.51 -2.33 -6.58
CA ILE A 170 -7.93 -2.23 -5.24
C ILE A 170 -6.85 -3.29 -4.98
N HIS A 171 -5.90 -2.95 -4.12
CA HIS A 171 -4.74 -3.77 -3.86
C HIS A 171 -5.11 -5.12 -3.24
N ALA A 172 -4.34 -6.16 -3.56
CA ALA A 172 -4.55 -7.52 -3.06
C ALA A 172 -4.63 -7.60 -1.52
N SER A 173 -3.93 -6.71 -0.79
CA SER A 173 -4.01 -6.66 0.69
C SER A 173 -5.41 -6.30 1.20
N ILE A 174 -6.16 -5.48 0.46
CA ILE A 174 -7.54 -5.13 0.82
C ILE A 174 -8.44 -6.36 0.62
N HIS A 175 -8.26 -7.08 -0.49
CA HIS A 175 -8.95 -8.36 -0.72
C HIS A 175 -8.66 -9.39 0.38
N ASP A 176 -7.41 -9.53 0.80
CA ASP A 176 -7.02 -10.47 1.86
C ASP A 176 -7.62 -10.10 3.22
N GLY A 177 -7.73 -8.80 3.53
CA GLY A 177 -8.43 -8.31 4.71
C GLY A 177 -9.93 -8.57 4.64
N MET A 178 -10.58 -8.22 3.53
CA MET A 178 -12.01 -8.46 3.31
C MET A 178 -12.38 -9.94 3.38
N ARG A 179 -11.52 -10.84 2.89
CA ARG A 179 -11.72 -12.30 2.98
C ARG A 179 -11.72 -12.81 4.42
N GLN A 180 -11.00 -12.15 5.31
CA GLN A 180 -10.99 -12.45 6.76
C GLN A 180 -12.12 -11.73 7.51
N GLY A 181 -12.69 -10.68 6.91
CA GLY A 181 -13.81 -9.93 7.44
C GLY A 181 -15.15 -10.66 7.34
N ARG A 182 -16.19 -10.03 7.86
CA ARG A 182 -17.55 -10.60 7.92
C ARG A 182 -18.61 -9.74 7.22
N ALA A 183 -18.20 -8.58 6.70
CA ALA A 183 -19.06 -7.71 5.93
C ALA A 183 -19.34 -8.30 4.55
N ILE A 184 -20.47 -7.91 3.96
CA ILE A 184 -20.79 -8.23 2.57
C ILE A 184 -19.86 -7.40 1.69
N THR A 185 -19.29 -7.99 0.64
CA THR A 185 -18.37 -7.28 -0.25
C THR A 185 -18.97 -7.19 -1.66
N MET A 186 -18.84 -6.02 -2.29
CA MET A 186 -19.41 -5.74 -3.60
C MET A 186 -18.41 -4.97 -4.45
N MET A 187 -18.03 -5.55 -5.58
CA MET A 187 -17.15 -4.88 -6.53
C MET A 187 -17.95 -3.94 -7.45
N PHE A 188 -17.39 -2.77 -7.74
CA PHE A 188 -17.78 -1.96 -8.89
C PHE A 188 -16.60 -1.85 -9.87
N SER A 189 -16.94 -1.61 -11.14
CA SER A 189 -15.95 -1.54 -12.22
C SER A 189 -15.00 -0.36 -12.01
N HIS A 190 -13.73 -0.58 -12.36
CA HIS A 190 -12.66 0.37 -12.09
C HIS A 190 -13.00 1.82 -12.52
N ASN A 191 -12.96 2.75 -11.56
CA ASN A 191 -13.25 4.18 -11.72
C ASN A 191 -14.60 4.52 -12.39
N ASP A 192 -15.55 3.58 -12.43
CA ASP A 192 -16.86 3.76 -13.06
C ASP A 192 -17.96 4.15 -12.07
N CYS A 193 -18.26 5.46 -12.02
CA CYS A 193 -19.34 6.03 -11.22
C CYS A 193 -20.73 5.43 -11.53
N ASN A 194 -20.98 4.94 -12.76
CA ASN A 194 -22.26 4.29 -13.07
C ASN A 194 -22.34 2.88 -12.50
N SER A 195 -21.23 2.14 -12.51
CA SER A 195 -21.12 0.84 -11.85
C SER A 195 -21.32 1.00 -10.34
N LEU A 196 -20.67 1.99 -9.73
CA LEU A 196 -20.87 2.34 -8.32
C LEU A 196 -22.33 2.72 -8.01
N ARG A 197 -22.96 3.58 -8.85
CA ARG A 197 -24.37 3.95 -8.70
C ARG A 197 -25.28 2.73 -8.61
N LYS A 198 -25.07 1.73 -9.48
CA LYS A 198 -25.85 0.49 -9.47
C LYS A 198 -25.69 -0.27 -8.15
N ARG A 199 -24.46 -0.39 -7.62
CA ARG A 199 -24.20 -1.04 -6.32
C ARG A 199 -24.84 -0.30 -5.16
N LEU A 200 -24.78 1.03 -5.15
CA LEU A 200 -25.41 1.83 -4.10
C LEU A 200 -26.94 1.70 -4.10
N ILE A 201 -27.57 1.69 -5.27
CA ILE A 201 -29.01 1.45 -5.41
C ILE A 201 -29.37 0.04 -4.94
N GLU A 202 -28.59 -0.97 -5.37
CA GLU A 202 -28.77 -2.36 -4.93
C GLU A 202 -28.69 -2.47 -3.39
N VAL A 203 -27.71 -1.81 -2.77
CA VAL A 203 -27.57 -1.81 -1.31
C VAL A 203 -28.79 -1.18 -0.64
N ARG A 204 -29.22 0.00 -1.12
CA ARG A 204 -30.37 0.72 -0.57
C ARG A 204 -31.67 -0.07 -0.67
N GLU A 205 -31.90 -0.76 -1.79
CA GLU A 205 -33.13 -1.51 -2.03
C GLU A 205 -33.16 -2.85 -1.29
N LYS A 206 -32.01 -3.52 -1.18
CA LYS A 206 -31.93 -4.88 -0.63
C LYS A 206 -31.72 -4.93 0.89
N TYR A 207 -31.13 -3.89 1.48
CA TYR A 207 -30.78 -3.88 2.90
C TYR A 207 -31.36 -2.65 3.61
N PRO A 208 -32.59 -2.73 4.16
CA PRO A 208 -33.24 -1.61 4.83
C PRO A 208 -32.43 -0.98 5.96
N ALA A 209 -31.71 -1.78 6.76
CA ALA A 209 -30.85 -1.28 7.84
C ALA A 209 -29.70 -0.38 7.33
N LEU A 210 -29.15 -0.68 6.14
CA LEU A 210 -28.17 0.19 5.47
C LEU A 210 -28.84 1.42 4.86
N ALA A 211 -30.06 1.28 4.34
CA ALA A 211 -30.81 2.40 3.78
C ALA A 211 -31.24 3.42 4.86
N HIS A 212 -31.55 2.96 6.08
CA HIS A 212 -32.01 3.80 7.19
C HIS A 212 -30.89 4.35 8.08
N GLY A 213 -29.65 3.86 7.90
CA GLY A 213 -28.50 4.35 8.65
C GLY A 213 -28.12 3.56 9.90
N ASP A 214 -28.72 2.39 10.12
CA ASP A 214 -28.45 1.53 11.28
C ASP A 214 -27.14 0.71 11.12
N GLN A 215 -26.67 0.56 9.88
CA GLN A 215 -25.45 -0.17 9.51
C GLN A 215 -24.61 0.67 8.55
N THR A 216 -23.36 0.30 8.33
CA THR A 216 -22.39 1.11 7.59
C THR A 216 -22.17 0.60 6.15
N VAL A 217 -22.10 1.53 5.20
CA VAL A 217 -21.60 1.27 3.85
C VAL A 217 -20.19 1.84 3.71
N PHE A 218 -19.20 0.96 3.50
CA PHE A 218 -17.83 1.36 3.25
C PHE A 218 -17.59 1.51 1.74
N ILE A 219 -16.90 2.58 1.34
CA ILE A 219 -16.40 2.77 -0.02
C ILE A 219 -14.87 2.70 0.01
N ALA A 220 -14.28 1.69 -0.63
CA ALA A 220 -12.84 1.44 -0.63
C ALA A 220 -12.21 1.80 -1.99
N LEU A 221 -11.20 2.67 -1.96
CA LEU A 221 -10.51 3.19 -3.15
C LEU A 221 -8.99 3.19 -2.96
N GLU A 222 -8.25 3.28 -4.05
CA GLU A 222 -6.87 3.79 -4.04
C GLU A 222 -6.84 5.22 -4.57
N SER A 223 -5.91 6.04 -4.09
CA SER A 223 -5.68 7.37 -4.64
C SER A 223 -5.04 7.31 -6.03
N PHE A 224 -3.91 6.61 -6.14
CA PHE A 224 -3.23 6.25 -7.37
C PHE A 224 -3.14 4.72 -7.43
N TYR A 225 -3.76 4.13 -8.45
CA TYR A 225 -3.77 2.68 -8.59
C TYR A 225 -2.41 2.18 -9.04
N SER A 226 -1.90 1.16 -8.34
CA SER A 226 -0.50 0.72 -8.44
C SER A 226 -0.03 0.28 -9.84
N MET A 227 -0.92 -0.23 -10.69
CA MET A 227 -0.55 -0.79 -12.00
C MET A 227 -0.72 0.20 -13.15
N ASP A 228 -1.85 0.90 -13.21
CA ASP A 228 -2.20 1.80 -14.32
C ASP A 228 -1.91 3.27 -14.02
N ALA A 229 -1.57 3.60 -12.77
CA ALA A 229 -1.21 4.94 -12.29
C ALA A 229 -2.28 6.02 -12.57
N ASP A 230 -3.53 5.60 -12.76
CA ASP A 230 -4.68 6.48 -12.87
C ASP A 230 -5.26 6.82 -11.49
N LEU A 231 -6.22 7.74 -11.49
CA LEU A 231 -6.70 8.45 -10.29
C LEU A 231 -8.17 8.16 -10.06
N ALA A 232 -8.52 7.89 -8.79
CA ALA A 232 -9.93 7.78 -8.42
C ALA A 232 -10.68 9.11 -8.61
N PRO A 233 -11.88 9.12 -9.23
CA PRO A 233 -12.72 10.31 -9.37
C PRO A 233 -13.43 10.65 -8.05
N VAL A 234 -12.66 10.94 -6.99
CA VAL A 234 -13.15 11.01 -5.61
C VAL A 234 -14.29 12.00 -5.40
N HIS A 235 -14.28 13.15 -6.09
CA HIS A 235 -15.35 14.13 -5.95
C HIS A 235 -16.69 13.63 -6.50
N GLU A 236 -16.65 12.91 -7.63
CA GLU A 236 -17.85 12.33 -8.23
C GLU A 236 -18.38 11.19 -7.37
N ILE A 237 -17.49 10.31 -6.88
CA ILE A 237 -17.83 9.20 -5.98
C ILE A 237 -18.45 9.70 -4.68
N LEU A 238 -17.85 10.72 -4.05
CA LEU A 238 -18.36 11.34 -2.81
C LEU A 238 -19.77 11.91 -3.02
N LYS A 239 -19.94 12.74 -4.07
CA LYS A 239 -21.22 13.36 -4.40
C LYS A 239 -22.29 12.29 -4.66
N LEU A 240 -22.00 11.34 -5.54
CA LEU A 240 -22.90 10.26 -5.91
C LEU A 240 -23.36 9.44 -4.71
N THR A 241 -22.42 9.06 -3.85
CA THR A 241 -22.73 8.22 -2.69
C THR A 241 -23.61 8.95 -1.70
N LYS A 242 -23.30 10.21 -1.38
CA LYS A 242 -24.12 11.05 -0.48
C LYS A 242 -25.52 11.31 -1.04
N GLU A 243 -25.67 11.44 -2.36
CA GLU A 243 -26.98 11.59 -3.00
C GLU A 243 -27.86 10.33 -2.87
N ILE A 244 -27.26 9.14 -2.92
CA ILE A 244 -28.01 7.87 -2.91
C ILE A 244 -28.25 7.37 -1.47
N LEU A 245 -27.28 7.58 -0.57
CA LEU A 245 -27.31 7.20 0.84
C LEU A 245 -27.18 8.45 1.73
N PRO A 246 -28.25 9.24 1.90
CA PRO A 246 -28.19 10.54 2.56
C PRO A 246 -28.12 10.47 4.09
N HIS A 247 -28.25 9.29 4.70
CA HIS A 247 -28.34 9.11 6.14
C HIS A 247 -27.00 9.19 6.89
N GLY A 248 -25.89 9.47 6.18
CA GLY A 248 -24.58 9.73 6.80
C GLY A 248 -23.85 8.49 7.31
N ASN A 249 -24.35 7.29 7.02
CA ASN A 249 -23.77 6.00 7.39
C ASN A 249 -22.80 5.45 6.33
N THR A 250 -22.22 6.33 5.51
CA THR A 250 -21.18 5.95 4.55
C THR A 250 -19.80 6.30 5.10
N VAL A 251 -18.87 5.35 5.03
CA VAL A 251 -17.47 5.53 5.42
C VAL A 251 -16.57 5.40 4.19
N PHE A 252 -15.87 6.46 3.82
CA PHE A 252 -14.88 6.41 2.75
C PHE A 252 -13.50 6.03 3.30
N SER A 253 -12.87 5.08 2.62
CA SER A 253 -11.51 4.61 2.88
C SER A 253 -10.66 4.75 1.63
N ILE A 254 -9.44 5.26 1.77
CA ILE A 254 -8.52 5.45 0.65
C ILE A 254 -7.10 5.00 0.98
N ASP A 255 -6.53 4.21 0.07
CA ASP A 255 -5.12 3.83 0.10
C ASP A 255 -4.27 4.91 -0.60
N GLU A 256 -3.42 5.55 0.19
CA GLU A 256 -2.49 6.63 -0.19
C GLU A 256 -1.05 6.09 -0.31
N ALA A 257 -0.87 4.81 -0.66
CA ALA A 257 0.44 4.20 -0.79
C ALA A 257 1.31 4.85 -1.89
N HIS A 258 0.72 5.29 -3.00
CA HIS A 258 1.43 5.85 -4.15
C HIS A 258 1.38 7.39 -4.22
N SER A 259 0.64 8.04 -3.31
CA SER A 259 0.55 9.50 -3.22
C SER A 259 1.41 10.09 -2.10
N ASN A 260 1.70 9.31 -1.04
CA ASN A 260 2.48 9.77 0.11
C ASN A 260 3.90 10.21 -0.30
N GLY A 261 4.30 11.42 0.09
CA GLY A 261 5.54 12.08 -0.32
C GLY A 261 5.48 12.79 -1.69
N LEU A 262 4.50 12.48 -2.53
CA LEU A 262 4.44 12.98 -3.91
C LEU A 262 3.40 14.09 -4.12
N VAL A 263 2.21 13.91 -3.56
CA VAL A 263 1.04 14.78 -3.80
C VAL A 263 0.72 15.62 -2.57
N GLY A 264 0.21 16.83 -2.80
CA GLY A 264 -0.07 17.79 -1.72
C GLY A 264 1.16 18.61 -1.33
N GLN A 265 0.92 19.57 -0.42
CA GLN A 265 1.98 20.35 0.19
C GLN A 265 2.87 19.41 1.01
N ASN A 266 4.19 19.52 0.85
CA ASN A 266 5.17 18.65 1.52
C ASN A 266 4.96 17.14 1.26
N GLY A 267 4.18 16.76 0.23
CA GLY A 267 3.86 15.35 0.00
C GLY A 267 2.81 14.77 0.97
N SER A 268 1.96 15.62 1.56
CA SER A 268 0.92 15.26 2.53
C SER A 268 -0.14 14.24 2.06
N GLY A 269 -0.16 13.88 0.78
CA GLY A 269 -1.13 12.97 0.19
C GLY A 269 -2.21 13.65 -0.65
N TYR A 270 -2.92 12.82 -1.42
CA TYR A 270 -3.99 13.19 -2.33
C TYR A 270 -5.20 13.75 -1.58
N VAL A 271 -5.60 13.16 -0.45
CA VAL A 271 -6.74 13.68 0.33
C VAL A 271 -6.46 15.09 0.86
N CYS A 272 -5.27 15.30 1.45
CA CYS A 272 -4.85 16.60 1.96
C CYS A 272 -4.72 17.64 0.84
N HIS A 273 -4.34 17.23 -0.37
CA HIS A 273 -4.25 18.11 -1.52
C HIS A 273 -5.60 18.73 -1.90
N TYR A 274 -6.68 17.95 -1.82
CA TYR A 274 -8.04 18.40 -2.12
C TYR A 274 -8.82 18.93 -0.90
N GLY A 275 -8.24 18.89 0.31
CA GLY A 275 -8.93 19.31 1.53
C GLY A 275 -10.09 18.39 1.92
N LEU A 276 -9.97 17.09 1.62
CA LEU A 276 -11.02 16.09 1.82
C LEU A 276 -10.83 15.27 3.10
N GLU A 277 -10.02 15.74 4.06
CA GLU A 277 -9.64 14.99 5.26
C GLU A 277 -10.86 14.59 6.11
N LYS A 278 -11.93 15.41 6.09
CA LYS A 278 -13.20 15.13 6.79
C LYS A 278 -14.10 14.13 6.05
N GLU A 279 -13.85 13.89 4.78
CA GLU A 279 -14.65 12.97 3.94
C GLU A 279 -14.12 11.54 4.02
N PHE A 280 -12.79 11.38 4.15
CA PHE A 280 -12.12 10.10 4.24
C PHE A 280 -11.76 9.75 5.68
N ALA A 281 -12.68 9.04 6.35
CA ALA A 281 -12.52 8.64 7.75
C ALA A 281 -11.41 7.60 7.97
N ILE A 282 -11.01 6.86 6.93
CA ILE A 282 -9.90 5.91 6.96
C ILE A 282 -8.94 6.25 5.83
N ARG A 283 -7.68 6.55 6.16
CA ARG A 283 -6.62 6.77 5.16
C ARG A 283 -5.39 5.94 5.50
N LEU A 284 -4.83 5.25 4.51
CA LEU A 284 -3.61 4.47 4.71
C LEU A 284 -2.45 5.11 3.95
N HIS A 285 -1.38 5.46 4.65
CA HIS A 285 -0.16 5.99 4.04
C HIS A 285 1.00 5.01 4.24
N THR A 286 1.56 4.47 3.16
CA THR A 286 2.79 3.66 3.28
C THR A 286 4.02 4.54 3.45
N CYS A 287 4.98 4.05 4.23
CA CYS A 287 6.30 4.64 4.38
C CYS A 287 7.35 4.00 3.45
N GLY A 288 7.00 2.89 2.78
CA GLY A 288 7.90 2.09 1.95
C GLY A 288 8.10 2.57 0.51
N LYS A 289 7.50 3.71 0.14
CA LYS A 289 7.58 4.27 -1.21
C LYS A 289 8.21 5.66 -1.21
N GLY A 290 7.40 6.72 -1.30
CA GLY A 290 7.89 8.11 -1.34
C GLY A 290 8.72 8.53 -0.12
N LEU A 291 8.51 7.92 1.04
CA LEU A 291 9.32 8.19 2.25
C LEU A 291 10.64 7.42 2.28
N GLY A 292 10.82 6.41 1.42
CA GLY A 292 12.02 5.56 1.41
C GLY A 292 12.24 4.73 2.68
N SER A 293 11.27 4.59 3.57
CA SER A 293 11.41 3.83 4.81
C SER A 293 10.70 2.47 4.71
N THR A 294 10.08 2.01 5.79
CA THR A 294 9.20 0.84 5.82
C THR A 294 8.04 1.09 6.78
N GLY A 295 6.98 0.29 6.68
CA GLY A 295 5.76 0.46 7.45
C GLY A 295 4.65 1.24 6.76
N ALA A 296 3.59 1.49 7.51
CA ALA A 296 2.45 2.29 7.11
C ALA A 296 1.78 2.93 8.31
N ALA A 297 1.08 4.03 8.07
CA ALA A 297 0.24 4.69 9.05
C ALA A 297 -1.23 4.64 8.59
N VAL A 298 -2.10 4.27 9.51
CA VAL A 298 -3.55 4.33 9.34
C VAL A 298 -4.06 5.56 10.10
N LEU A 299 -4.60 6.52 9.35
CA LEU A 299 -5.16 7.75 9.86
C LEU A 299 -6.66 7.59 10.05
N VAL A 300 -7.10 7.71 11.30
CA VAL A 300 -8.47 7.44 11.73
C VAL A 300 -8.80 8.28 12.96
N ASN A 301 -10.07 8.29 13.36
CA ASN A 301 -10.44 8.87 14.66
C ASN A 301 -9.93 8.00 15.83
N PRO A 302 -9.86 8.55 17.06
CA PRO A 302 -9.36 7.84 18.24
C PRO A 302 -10.10 6.53 18.55
N THR A 303 -11.42 6.49 18.30
CA THR A 303 -12.24 5.30 18.56
C THR A 303 -11.84 4.14 17.64
N VAL A 304 -11.71 4.39 16.34
CA VAL A 304 -11.28 3.38 15.35
C VAL A 304 -9.84 2.96 15.61
N ARG A 305 -8.95 3.90 15.98
CA ARG A 305 -7.59 3.57 16.42
C ARG A 305 -7.60 2.60 17.59
N PHE A 306 -8.37 2.89 18.63
CA PHE A 306 -8.45 2.04 19.81
C PHE A 306 -9.09 0.68 19.51
N TYR A 307 -10.09 0.65 18.62
CA TYR A 307 -10.70 -0.60 18.15
C TYR A 307 -9.66 -1.48 17.43
N LEU A 308 -8.88 -0.91 16.51
CA LEU A 308 -7.81 -1.65 15.83
C LEU A 308 -6.78 -2.22 16.80
N ILE A 309 -6.37 -1.47 17.83
CA ILE A 309 -5.44 -1.96 18.86
C ILE A 309 -5.99 -3.20 19.57
N ASN A 310 -7.29 -3.24 19.85
CA ASN A 310 -7.91 -4.32 20.64
C ASN A 310 -8.35 -5.54 19.80
N TYR A 311 -8.62 -5.36 18.52
CA TYR A 311 -9.23 -6.41 17.69
C TYR A 311 -8.36 -6.85 16.50
N SER A 312 -7.37 -6.06 16.08
CA SER A 312 -6.49 -6.44 14.98
C SER A 312 -5.51 -7.53 15.42
N ARG A 313 -5.71 -8.76 14.93
CA ARG A 313 -4.83 -9.90 15.22
C ARG A 313 -3.36 -9.63 14.87
N GLY A 314 -3.12 -8.95 13.75
CA GLY A 314 -1.79 -8.56 13.30
C GLY A 314 -1.09 -7.59 14.27
N MET A 315 -1.84 -6.87 15.11
CA MET A 315 -1.30 -6.00 16.14
C MET A 315 -1.17 -6.70 17.50
N ILE A 316 -2.15 -7.53 17.85
CA ILE A 316 -2.20 -8.28 19.11
C ILE A 316 -1.05 -9.29 19.18
N PHE A 317 -0.82 -10.02 18.07
CA PHE A 317 0.10 -11.16 18.02
C PHE A 317 1.42 -10.86 17.31
N SER A 318 1.70 -9.60 17.02
CA SER A 318 2.98 -9.16 16.45
C SER A 318 3.71 -8.22 17.40
N THR A 319 5.02 -8.37 17.46
CA THR A 319 5.90 -7.49 18.22
C THR A 319 5.76 -6.05 17.71
N ALA A 320 5.71 -5.08 18.62
CA ALA A 320 5.54 -3.68 18.24
C ALA A 320 6.70 -3.16 17.37
N PRO A 321 6.49 -2.08 16.60
CA PRO A 321 7.54 -1.49 15.77
C PRO A 321 8.77 -1.10 16.59
N ALA A 322 9.95 -1.44 16.09
CA ALA A 322 11.21 -1.15 16.75
C ALA A 322 11.63 0.33 16.56
N PHE A 323 12.41 0.86 17.51
CA PHE A 323 12.89 2.24 17.46
C PHE A 323 13.63 2.60 16.15
N PRO A 324 14.59 1.80 15.64
CA PRO A 324 15.29 2.16 14.40
C PRO A 324 14.35 2.33 13.20
N THR A 325 13.31 1.50 13.10
CA THR A 325 12.29 1.62 12.06
C THR A 325 11.54 2.94 12.18
N LEU A 326 11.09 3.27 13.40
CA LEU A 326 10.35 4.51 13.66
C LEU A 326 11.21 5.75 13.46
N ALA A 327 12.50 5.70 13.80
CA ALA A 327 13.45 6.79 13.57
C ALA A 327 13.67 7.05 12.08
N ALA A 328 13.75 5.99 11.25
CA ALA A 328 13.82 6.14 9.80
C ALA A 328 12.53 6.76 9.23
N VAL A 329 11.36 6.37 9.73
CA VAL A 329 10.07 6.95 9.33
C VAL A 329 10.00 8.44 9.70
N LYS A 330 10.33 8.78 10.94
CA LYS A 330 10.35 10.17 11.41
C LYS A 330 11.34 11.03 10.62
N ALA A 331 12.52 10.50 10.31
CA ALA A 331 13.49 11.16 9.44
C ALA A 331 12.91 11.43 8.05
N GLY A 332 12.21 10.46 7.46
CA GLY A 332 11.50 10.62 6.18
C GLY A 332 10.48 11.76 6.20
N TYR A 333 9.62 11.80 7.22
CA TYR A 333 8.64 12.90 7.37
C TYR A 333 9.30 14.27 7.59
N ASN A 334 10.38 14.33 8.38
CA ASN A 334 11.13 15.57 8.59
C ASN A 334 11.76 16.08 7.27
N ILE A 335 12.29 15.19 6.43
CA ILE A 335 12.81 15.56 5.11
C ILE A 335 11.68 16.13 4.26
N LEU A 336 10.53 15.44 4.19
CA LEU A 336 9.38 15.90 3.42
C LEU A 336 8.87 17.28 3.86
N ALA A 337 8.91 17.56 5.17
CA ALA A 337 8.52 18.85 5.74
C ALA A 337 9.57 19.97 5.56
N SER A 338 10.77 19.65 5.07
CA SER A 338 11.87 20.60 4.88
C SER A 338 11.91 21.17 3.45
N ASN A 339 12.70 22.24 3.26
CA ASN A 339 12.98 22.81 1.94
C ASN A 339 13.61 21.78 0.99
N GLU A 340 14.39 20.83 1.52
CA GLU A 340 15.00 19.76 0.73
C GLU A 340 13.93 18.81 0.16
N GLY A 341 12.88 18.53 0.95
CA GLY A 341 11.70 17.80 0.49
C GLY A 341 10.96 18.55 -0.61
N GLU A 342 10.76 19.85 -0.46
CA GLU A 342 10.13 20.68 -1.51
C GLU A 342 10.94 20.66 -2.82
N ASP A 343 12.27 20.74 -2.75
CA ASP A 343 13.14 20.71 -3.92
C ASP A 343 13.14 19.35 -4.63
N VAL A 344 13.16 18.24 -3.88
CA VAL A 344 13.09 16.89 -4.42
C VAL A 344 11.73 16.64 -5.09
N SER A 345 10.63 17.03 -4.44
CA SER A 345 9.29 16.93 -5.02
C SER A 345 9.07 17.88 -6.20
N ARG A 346 9.75 19.05 -6.23
CA ARG A 346 9.70 19.96 -7.38
C ARG A 346 10.45 19.40 -8.59
N LYS A 347 11.61 18.78 -8.38
CA LYS A 347 12.39 18.14 -9.45
C LYS A 347 11.62 16.98 -10.08
N SER A 348 10.96 16.14 -9.28
CA SER A 348 10.14 15.03 -9.79
C SER A 348 8.89 15.50 -10.57
N ARG A 349 8.32 16.67 -10.21
CA ARG A 349 7.21 17.29 -10.95
C ARG A 349 7.65 17.93 -12.28
N LYS A 350 8.83 18.55 -12.35
CA LYS A 350 9.34 19.25 -13.55
C LYS A 350 9.79 18.32 -14.68
N THR A 351 10.22 17.09 -14.38
CA THR A 351 10.61 16.12 -15.42
C THR A 351 9.42 15.64 -16.26
N LYS A 352 8.17 15.77 -15.78
CA LYS A 352 6.96 15.43 -16.56
C LYS A 352 6.55 16.50 -17.57
N THR A 353 6.93 17.76 -17.41
CA THR A 353 6.53 18.86 -18.32
C THR A 353 7.46 19.05 -19.52
N ASN A 354 8.68 18.50 -19.49
CA ASN A 354 9.67 18.66 -20.57
C ASN A 354 9.74 17.48 -21.56
N GLY A 355 8.79 16.54 -21.48
CA GLY A 355 8.68 15.39 -22.39
C GLY A 355 7.55 15.48 -23.42
N VAL A 356 6.82 16.59 -23.44
CA VAL A 356 5.76 16.88 -24.43
C VAL A 356 5.97 18.31 -24.91
N SER A 357 6.93 18.50 -25.81
CA SER A 357 7.07 19.70 -26.62
C SER A 357 7.48 19.31 -28.02
#